data_AF-A0A7K4FT34-F1
#
_entry.id   AF-A0A7K4FT34-F1
#
_cell.length_a   1.000
_cell.length_b   1.000
_cell.length_c   1.000
_cell.angle_alpha   90.00
_cell.angle_beta   90.00
_cell.angle_gamma   90.00
#
_symmetry.space_group_name_H-M   'P 1'
#
loop_
_entity.id
_entity.type
_entity.pdbx_description
1 polymer ?
#
loop_
_entity_poly.entity_id
_entity_poly.type
_entity_poly.pdbx_seq_one_letter_code
_entity_poly.pdbx_strand_id
1 'polypeptide(L)'
;MKDEKLPNLIVKYSPEELWFNPEKPECEKFLKENWLKIPSPYIAIVRADGDYLGDLLEGKLTPYFSGVIDSNEYEDISQIRNKIDNFLKEYLIKSGGNEKIENKVKELLSSSNINYFTQILNEAKIIVTPAWHVAISAALNRSLIKEIELVNKYDGFVIYAGGDDLLAFLPVSNVVDFILESRRAFYGGYEIGNQGGSSNAKPFYKLNEAEYPQLAVIGRSYSVVFGRYKDPLSLLTRMSYSILENGKERIYFEKNGERYKKDVAIFVYQGSISYVPLFTNRIDIVKEMDNSKINIGEVLERALKEIYNKINSGDFSTSLLYDYYNYKDLIKSTNEDKYRRDIIKTWLSRNVKSKSLAKQYLDSLVEELLNLSKIETIDYYSSDEANIEEDNALTQLILTLKFLIGVS
;
A
#
# COMPACT_ATOMS: atom_id res chain seq x y z
N MET A 1 -8.15 14.46 -41.52
CA MET A 1 -7.67 13.36 -40.67
C MET A 1 -6.43 12.64 -41.20
N LYS A 2 -6.09 12.65 -42.51
CA LYS A 2 -4.96 11.84 -43.03
C LYS A 2 -3.54 12.36 -42.73
N ASP A 3 -3.37 13.62 -42.31
CA ASP A 3 -2.05 14.24 -42.15
C ASP A 3 -1.73 14.80 -40.75
N GLU A 4 -2.61 14.65 -39.75
CA GLU A 4 -2.31 15.08 -38.38
C GLU A 4 -1.74 13.91 -37.56
N LYS A 5 -0.53 14.10 -37.01
CA LYS A 5 0.06 13.15 -36.05
C LYS A 5 -0.87 13.00 -34.83
N LEU A 6 -1.08 11.76 -34.40
CA LEU A 6 -1.95 11.36 -33.27
C LEU A 6 -1.87 12.26 -32.01
N PRO A 7 -0.69 12.76 -31.58
CA PRO A 7 -0.60 13.66 -30.42
C PRO A 7 -1.33 15.00 -30.60
N ASN A 8 -1.36 15.55 -31.82
CA ASN A 8 -2.05 16.82 -32.10
C ASN A 8 -3.57 16.65 -32.13
N LEU A 9 -4.08 15.44 -32.38
CA LEU A 9 -5.51 15.10 -32.32
C LEU A 9 -6.00 14.99 -30.87
N ILE A 10 -5.20 14.42 -29.96
CA ILE A 10 -5.56 14.22 -28.55
C ILE A 10 -5.71 15.55 -27.79
N VAL A 11 -4.93 16.58 -28.16
CA VAL A 11 -4.98 17.90 -27.52
C VAL A 11 -6.09 18.80 -28.11
N LYS A 12 -6.52 18.53 -29.35
CA LYS A 12 -7.53 19.35 -30.06
C LYS A 12 -8.96 18.81 -29.95
N TYR A 13 -9.15 17.51 -29.81
CA TYR A 13 -10.46 16.88 -29.92
C TYR A 13 -10.79 16.06 -28.67
N SER A 14 -12.03 16.16 -28.22
CA SER A 14 -12.52 15.31 -27.13
C SER A 14 -12.56 13.84 -27.57
N PRO A 15 -12.01 12.89 -26.78
CA PRO A 15 -12.16 11.46 -27.04
C PRO A 15 -13.61 11.00 -27.20
N GLU A 16 -14.56 11.70 -26.56
CA GLU A 16 -16.02 11.46 -26.70
C GLU A 16 -16.55 11.74 -28.11
N GLU A 17 -15.86 12.59 -28.87
CA GLU A 17 -16.20 12.89 -30.27
C GLU A 17 -15.48 11.96 -31.26
N LEU A 18 -14.61 11.07 -30.77
CA LEU A 18 -13.78 10.17 -31.57
C LEU A 18 -14.11 8.70 -31.25
N TRP A 19 -13.19 7.96 -30.64
CA TRP A 19 -13.28 6.51 -30.40
C TRP A 19 -14.22 6.13 -29.24
N PHE A 20 -14.68 7.09 -28.44
CA PHE A 20 -15.75 6.85 -27.46
C PHE A 20 -17.15 7.24 -27.98
N ASN A 21 -17.25 7.71 -29.23
CA ASN A 21 -18.52 8.00 -29.88
C ASN A 21 -19.08 6.72 -30.56
N PRO A 22 -20.25 6.21 -30.12
CA PRO A 22 -20.88 5.06 -30.77
C PRO A 22 -21.34 5.35 -32.21
N GLU A 23 -21.52 6.63 -32.59
CA GLU A 23 -21.88 7.05 -33.94
C GLU A 23 -20.67 7.10 -34.90
N LYS A 24 -19.44 6.87 -34.42
CA LYS A 24 -18.21 6.85 -35.24
C LYS A 24 -17.45 5.53 -35.15
N PRO A 25 -18.05 4.41 -35.59
CA PRO A 25 -17.40 3.09 -35.56
C PRO A 25 -16.15 3.04 -36.46
N GLU A 26 -15.96 3.99 -37.38
CA GLU A 26 -14.76 4.07 -38.22
C GLU A 26 -13.50 4.32 -37.39
N CYS A 27 -13.61 5.00 -36.24
CA CYS A 27 -12.47 5.24 -35.35
C CYS A 27 -11.97 3.93 -34.74
N GLU A 28 -12.87 3.08 -34.24
CA GLU A 28 -12.50 1.77 -33.71
C GLU A 28 -11.94 0.86 -34.81
N LYS A 29 -12.56 0.89 -36.00
CA LYS A 29 -12.08 0.16 -37.18
C LYS A 29 -10.66 0.59 -37.55
N PHE A 30 -10.38 1.89 -37.60
CA PHE A 30 -9.05 2.44 -37.86
C PHE A 30 -8.02 1.94 -36.84
N LEU A 31 -8.36 1.94 -35.54
CA LEU A 31 -7.45 1.43 -34.50
C LEU A 31 -7.12 -0.05 -34.74
N LYS A 32 -8.13 -0.88 -35.02
CA LYS A 32 -7.95 -2.32 -35.30
C LYS A 32 -7.09 -2.56 -36.54
N GLU A 33 -7.36 -1.85 -37.64
CA GLU A 33 -6.61 -1.98 -38.90
C GLU A 33 -5.13 -1.60 -38.76
N ASN A 34 -4.82 -0.69 -37.83
CA ASN A 34 -3.46 -0.24 -37.53
C ASN A 34 -2.83 -0.98 -36.34
N TRP A 35 -3.44 -2.06 -35.85
CA TRP A 35 -2.93 -2.86 -34.73
C TRP A 35 -2.72 -2.04 -33.44
N LEU A 36 -3.52 -0.98 -33.26
CA LEU A 36 -3.51 -0.14 -32.08
C LEU A 36 -4.50 -0.68 -31.05
N LYS A 37 -4.12 -0.61 -29.76
CA LYS A 37 -5.00 -1.00 -28.65
C LYS A 37 -6.19 -0.05 -28.59
N ILE A 38 -7.38 -0.60 -28.43
CA ILE A 38 -8.60 0.18 -28.19
C ILE A 38 -8.49 0.79 -26.77
N PRO A 39 -8.64 2.11 -26.60
CA PRO A 39 -8.60 2.74 -25.29
C PRO A 39 -9.68 2.18 -24.36
N SER A 40 -9.29 1.85 -23.14
CA SER A 40 -10.25 1.45 -22.10
C SER A 40 -11.11 2.67 -21.71
N PRO A 41 -12.43 2.51 -21.52
CA PRO A 41 -13.30 3.59 -21.05
C PRO A 41 -13.19 3.81 -19.53
N TYR A 42 -12.32 3.07 -18.85
CA TYR A 42 -12.16 3.14 -17.40
C TYR A 42 -11.04 4.10 -16.99
N ILE A 43 -11.31 4.83 -15.92
CA ILE A 43 -10.35 5.67 -15.22
C ILE A 43 -10.25 5.20 -13.77
N ALA A 44 -9.07 5.33 -13.17
CA ALA A 44 -8.89 5.06 -11.75
C ALA A 44 -8.89 6.37 -10.97
N ILE A 45 -9.75 6.45 -9.97
CA ILE A 45 -9.77 7.54 -9.00
C ILE A 45 -9.00 7.06 -7.80
N VAL A 46 -7.83 7.66 -7.58
CA VAL A 46 -6.91 7.30 -6.51
C VAL A 46 -6.97 8.36 -5.44
N ARG A 47 -7.29 7.95 -4.23
CA ARG A 47 -7.21 8.77 -3.03
C ARG A 47 -6.18 8.15 -2.08
N ALA A 48 -5.38 8.98 -1.43
CA ALA A 48 -4.45 8.54 -0.39
C ALA A 48 -4.65 9.39 0.88
N ASP A 49 -4.42 8.80 2.04
CA ASP A 49 -4.48 9.46 3.34
C ASP A 49 -3.40 8.92 4.29
N GLY A 50 -2.82 9.80 5.12
CA GLY A 50 -1.77 9.47 6.08
C GLY A 50 -2.34 8.86 7.36
N ASP A 51 -1.84 7.68 7.73
CA ASP A 51 -2.39 6.94 8.87
C ASP A 51 -1.95 7.53 10.21
N TYR A 52 -2.89 7.86 11.10
CA TYR A 52 -2.65 8.39 12.46
C TYR A 52 -1.82 9.69 12.50
N LEU A 53 -1.86 10.54 11.46
CA LEU A 53 -1.08 11.78 11.45
C LEU A 53 -1.45 12.73 12.62
N GLY A 54 -2.74 12.85 12.93
CA GLY A 54 -3.21 13.65 14.07
C GLY A 54 -2.64 13.16 15.40
N ASP A 55 -2.67 11.85 15.62
CA ASP A 55 -2.08 11.22 16.81
C ASP A 55 -0.57 11.44 16.91
N LEU A 56 0.16 11.39 15.78
CA LEU A 56 1.58 11.71 15.75
C LEU A 56 1.85 13.16 16.14
N LEU A 57 1.01 14.10 15.69
CA LEU A 57 1.12 15.51 16.07
C LEU A 57 0.84 15.72 17.56
N GLU A 58 0.08 14.84 18.20
CA GLU A 58 -0.13 14.80 19.66
C GLU A 58 0.97 14.03 20.42
N GLY A 59 1.93 13.43 19.70
CA GLY A 59 3.03 12.65 20.26
C GLY A 59 2.67 11.21 20.63
N LYS A 60 1.47 10.74 20.30
CA LYS A 60 1.03 9.36 20.53
C LYS A 60 1.81 8.38 19.65
N LEU A 61 1.85 7.13 20.09
CA LEU A 61 2.59 6.04 19.44
C LEU A 61 1.72 5.15 18.55
N THR A 62 0.44 5.47 18.35
CA THR A 62 -0.45 4.73 17.43
C THR A 62 0.10 4.58 16.01
N PRO A 63 0.84 5.53 15.39
CA PRO A 63 1.44 5.31 14.08
C PRO A 63 2.51 4.21 14.08
N TYR A 64 3.18 4.00 15.21
CA TYR A 64 4.22 2.97 15.38
C TYR A 64 3.62 1.59 15.61
N PHE A 65 2.45 1.54 16.24
CA PHE A 65 1.76 0.32 16.64
C PHE A 65 0.38 0.19 15.98
N SER A 66 0.28 0.58 14.72
CA SER A 66 -0.96 0.63 13.93
C SER A 66 -1.76 -0.68 13.99
N GLY A 67 -2.91 -0.68 14.67
CA GLY A 67 -3.79 -1.84 14.87
C GLY A 67 -3.44 -2.76 16.04
N VAL A 68 -2.33 -2.49 16.74
CA VAL A 68 -2.04 -3.01 18.09
C VAL A 68 -2.51 -2.01 19.15
N ILE A 69 -2.48 -0.72 18.81
CA ILE A 69 -3.01 0.38 19.62
C ILE A 69 -3.83 1.27 18.71
N ASP A 70 -5.11 1.43 19.04
CA ASP A 70 -5.99 2.42 18.43
C ASP A 70 -6.05 3.71 19.26
N SER A 71 -6.44 4.82 18.63
CA SER A 71 -6.53 6.14 19.29
C SER A 71 -7.43 6.13 20.53
N ASN A 72 -8.48 5.29 20.51
CA ASN A 72 -9.43 5.13 21.61
C ASN A 72 -8.87 4.27 22.76
N GLU A 73 -7.88 3.41 22.47
CA GLU A 73 -7.25 2.51 23.46
C GLU A 73 -6.14 3.21 24.24
N TYR A 74 -5.77 4.44 23.84
CA TYR A 74 -4.79 5.25 24.57
C TYR A 74 -5.27 5.65 25.99
N GLU A 75 -6.57 5.50 26.28
CA GLU A 75 -7.15 5.72 27.62
C GLU A 75 -6.83 4.57 28.60
N ASP A 76 -6.62 3.34 28.11
CA ASP A 76 -6.23 2.16 28.90
C ASP A 76 -5.15 1.33 28.21
N ILE A 77 -3.92 1.82 28.30
CA ILE A 77 -2.73 1.15 27.75
C ILE A 77 -2.16 0.06 28.68
N SER A 78 -2.87 -0.37 29.72
CA SER A 78 -2.32 -1.24 30.77
C SER A 78 -1.73 -2.55 30.23
N GLN A 79 -2.41 -3.17 29.25
CA GLN A 79 -2.00 -4.45 28.66
C GLN A 79 -0.74 -4.35 27.80
N ILE A 80 -0.52 -3.20 27.18
CA ILE A 80 0.55 -2.93 26.20
C ILE A 80 1.64 -2.01 26.76
N ARG A 81 1.49 -1.56 28.01
CA ARG A 81 2.37 -0.57 28.64
C ARG A 81 3.83 -0.96 28.59
N ASN A 82 4.13 -2.23 28.84
CA ASN A 82 5.50 -2.75 28.77
C ASN A 82 6.11 -2.62 27.36
N LYS A 83 5.32 -2.84 26.29
CA LYS A 83 5.78 -2.65 24.91
C LYS A 83 6.06 -1.17 24.63
N ILE A 84 5.16 -0.28 25.03
CA ILE A 84 5.30 1.17 24.87
C ILE A 84 6.53 1.69 25.64
N ASP A 85 6.68 1.33 26.91
CA ASP A 85 7.78 1.81 27.74
C ASP A 85 9.14 1.35 27.20
N ASN A 86 9.21 0.10 26.72
CA ASN A 86 10.42 -0.41 26.07
C ASN A 86 10.75 0.37 24.80
N PHE A 87 9.75 0.62 23.95
CA PHE A 87 9.91 1.42 22.75
C PHE A 87 10.39 2.85 23.06
N LEU A 88 9.74 3.55 24.01
CA LEU A 88 10.11 4.91 24.39
C LEU A 88 11.53 4.98 24.96
N LYS A 89 11.93 4.01 25.80
CA LYS A 89 13.29 3.92 26.31
C LYS A 89 14.29 3.77 25.18
N GLU A 90 14.02 2.87 24.23
CA GLU A 90 14.89 2.66 23.07
C GLU A 90 14.98 3.90 22.20
N TYR A 91 13.83 4.53 21.88
CA TYR A 91 13.74 5.77 21.13
C TYR A 91 14.58 6.90 21.78
N LEU A 92 14.44 7.10 23.09
CA LEU A 92 15.16 8.13 23.83
C LEU A 92 16.67 7.88 23.87
N ILE A 93 17.08 6.62 24.05
CA ILE A 93 18.48 6.23 24.04
C ILE A 93 19.08 6.49 22.65
N LYS A 94 18.47 5.91 21.60
CA LYS A 94 18.99 5.97 20.22
C LYS A 94 18.98 7.36 19.61
N SER A 95 18.07 8.23 20.03
CA SER A 95 17.99 9.63 19.55
C SER A 95 19.25 10.45 19.86
N GLY A 96 20.07 10.03 20.83
CA GLY A 96 21.32 10.71 21.17
C GLY A 96 22.45 10.56 20.12
N GLY A 97 22.37 9.56 19.24
CA GLY A 97 23.28 9.36 18.11
C GLY A 97 24.76 9.11 18.46
N ASN A 98 25.11 8.98 19.74
CA ASN A 98 26.48 8.77 20.21
C ASN A 98 26.47 7.90 21.47
N GLU A 99 27.30 6.85 21.50
CA GLU A 99 27.40 5.89 22.62
C GLU A 99 27.57 6.56 24.00
N LYS A 100 28.32 7.67 24.08
CA LYS A 100 28.48 8.42 25.33
C LYS A 100 27.17 9.05 25.80
N ILE A 101 26.37 9.57 24.87
CA ILE A 101 25.05 10.15 25.15
C ILE A 101 24.06 9.03 25.48
N GLU A 102 24.06 7.95 24.72
CA GLU A 102 23.23 6.77 24.98
C GLU A 102 23.45 6.23 26.40
N ASN A 103 24.71 6.07 26.82
CA ASN A 103 25.05 5.60 28.17
C ASN A 103 24.62 6.59 29.25
N LYS A 104 24.70 7.90 28.97
CA LYS A 104 24.21 8.90 29.92
C LYS A 104 22.69 8.87 30.03
N VAL A 105 21.97 8.73 28.93
CA VAL A 105 20.50 8.61 28.92
C VAL A 105 20.06 7.35 29.66
N LYS A 106 20.75 6.21 29.47
CA LYS A 106 20.51 4.97 30.23
C LYS A 106 20.64 5.20 31.73
N GLU A 107 21.72 5.84 32.19
CA GLU A 107 21.93 6.17 33.60
C GLU A 107 20.81 7.06 34.15
N LEU A 108 20.40 8.08 33.37
CA LEU A 108 19.34 9.01 33.76
C LEU A 108 17.97 8.33 33.87
N LEU A 109 17.63 7.44 32.94
CA LEU A 109 16.41 6.63 32.98
C LEU A 109 16.38 5.69 34.19
N SER A 110 17.53 5.11 34.57
CA SER A 110 17.62 4.24 35.76
C SER A 110 17.54 5.02 37.08
N SER A 111 18.00 6.28 37.08
CA SER A 111 18.03 7.10 38.29
C SER A 111 16.67 7.68 38.69
N SER A 112 15.65 7.64 37.81
CA SER A 112 14.32 8.26 37.98
C SER A 112 14.34 9.75 38.39
N ASN A 113 15.50 10.41 38.30
CA ASN A 113 15.73 11.73 38.89
C ASN A 113 15.37 12.89 37.96
N ILE A 114 15.02 12.60 36.70
CA ILE A 114 14.67 13.63 35.71
C ILE A 114 13.17 13.58 35.44
N ASN A 115 12.48 14.63 35.90
CA ASN A 115 11.04 14.79 35.74
C ASN A 115 10.57 14.65 34.28
N TYR A 116 11.38 15.13 33.32
CA TYR A 116 11.06 15.05 31.88
C TYR A 116 10.92 13.62 31.35
N PHE A 117 11.88 12.73 31.63
CA PHE A 117 11.81 11.34 31.15
C PHE A 117 10.73 10.55 31.88
N THR A 118 10.57 10.80 33.19
CA THR A 118 9.49 10.22 33.98
C THR A 118 8.13 10.64 33.43
N GLN A 119 7.97 11.90 33.01
CA GLN A 119 6.74 12.40 32.38
C GLN A 119 6.45 11.70 31.05
N ILE A 120 7.42 11.58 30.15
CA ILE A 120 7.27 10.86 28.87
C ILE A 120 6.79 9.42 29.08
N LEU A 121 7.44 8.71 30.02
CA LEU A 121 7.07 7.33 30.32
C LEU A 121 5.69 7.28 30.96
N ASN A 122 5.39 8.13 31.95
CA ASN A 122 4.09 8.19 32.62
C ASN A 122 2.94 8.42 31.66
N GLU A 123 3.06 9.44 30.80
CA GLU A 123 2.08 9.81 29.78
C GLU A 123 2.10 8.87 28.55
N ALA A 124 3.11 8.00 28.44
CA ALA A 124 3.28 7.04 27.35
C ALA A 124 3.22 7.68 25.95
N LYS A 125 3.74 8.91 25.82
CA LYS A 125 3.75 9.68 24.58
C LYS A 125 4.97 10.59 24.53
N ILE A 126 5.36 10.97 23.32
CA ILE A 126 6.42 11.95 23.10
C ILE A 126 5.89 13.34 23.47
N ILE A 127 6.65 14.10 24.28
CA ILE A 127 6.29 15.49 24.57
C ILE A 127 6.54 16.33 23.32
N VAL A 128 5.46 16.91 22.82
CA VAL A 128 5.45 17.66 21.56
C VAL A 128 6.02 19.06 21.77
N THR A 129 6.81 19.54 20.80
CA THR A 129 7.35 20.89 20.78
C THR A 129 7.04 21.57 19.44
N PRO A 130 7.14 22.90 19.32
CA PRO A 130 7.03 23.56 18.02
C PRO A 130 8.00 22.99 16.97
N ALA A 131 9.21 22.59 17.38
CA ALA A 131 10.19 21.96 16.49
C ALA A 131 9.70 20.61 15.93
N TRP A 132 8.99 19.82 16.73
CA TRP A 132 8.34 18.58 16.28
C TRP A 132 7.31 18.85 15.17
N HIS A 133 6.40 19.81 15.41
CA HIS A 133 5.40 20.17 14.41
C HIS A 133 6.03 20.70 13.11
N VAL A 134 7.04 21.56 13.22
CA VAL A 134 7.75 22.10 12.05
C VAL A 134 8.47 20.99 11.28
N ALA A 135 9.12 20.04 11.96
CA ALA A 135 9.80 18.93 11.31
C ALA A 135 8.84 18.03 10.53
N ILE A 136 7.71 17.64 11.13
CA ILE A 136 6.67 16.82 10.48
C ILE A 136 6.04 17.60 9.31
N SER A 137 5.64 18.86 9.53
CA SER A 137 5.03 19.69 8.49
C SER A 137 5.97 19.90 7.29
N ALA A 138 7.26 20.06 7.55
CA ALA A 138 8.25 20.17 6.49
C ALA A 138 8.41 18.86 5.70
N ALA A 139 8.33 17.70 6.37
CA ALA A 139 8.35 16.39 5.71
C ALA A 139 7.10 16.19 4.82
N LEU A 140 5.91 16.52 5.33
CA LEU A 140 4.66 16.47 4.56
C LEU A 140 4.73 17.33 3.29
N ASN A 141 5.29 18.54 3.38
CA ASN A 141 5.45 19.41 2.21
C ASN A 141 6.45 18.86 1.18
N ARG A 142 7.50 18.17 1.62
CA ARG A 142 8.42 17.48 0.69
C ARG A 142 7.74 16.30 0.01
N SER A 143 7.00 15.50 0.79
CA SER A 143 6.21 14.39 0.27
C SER A 143 5.15 14.86 -0.73
N LEU A 144 4.48 15.98 -0.48
CA LEU A 144 3.54 16.62 -1.41
C LEU A 144 4.18 16.88 -2.79
N ILE A 145 5.34 17.52 -2.81
CA ILE A 145 6.04 17.84 -4.07
C ILE A 145 6.39 16.56 -4.81
N LYS A 146 6.89 15.55 -4.09
CA LYS A 146 7.22 14.26 -4.69
C LYS A 146 5.97 13.53 -5.21
N GLU A 147 4.85 13.66 -4.51
CA GLU A 147 3.57 13.06 -4.90
C GLU A 147 3.07 13.63 -6.22
N ILE A 148 3.10 14.95 -6.37
CA ILE A 148 2.72 15.63 -7.60
C ILE A 148 3.62 15.19 -8.76
N GLU A 149 4.93 15.08 -8.53
CA GLU A 149 5.88 14.54 -9.51
C GLU A 149 5.52 13.11 -9.93
N LEU A 150 5.19 12.24 -8.98
CA LEU A 150 4.82 10.85 -9.24
C LEU A 150 3.49 10.74 -10.01
N VAL A 151 2.46 11.49 -9.62
CA VAL A 151 1.18 11.48 -10.36
C VAL A 151 1.43 11.88 -11.82
N ASN A 152 2.22 12.92 -12.07
CA ASN A 152 2.57 13.35 -13.43
C ASN A 152 3.43 12.31 -14.17
N LYS A 153 4.39 11.66 -13.50
CA LYS A 153 5.22 10.57 -14.06
C LYS A 153 4.36 9.41 -14.57
N TYR A 154 3.23 9.16 -13.93
CA TYR A 154 2.32 8.06 -14.25
C TYR A 154 1.11 8.50 -15.10
N ASP A 155 1.24 9.60 -15.85
CA ASP A 155 0.21 10.14 -16.74
C ASP A 155 -1.13 10.44 -16.03
N GLY A 156 -1.04 10.71 -14.72
CA GLY A 156 -2.18 11.07 -13.90
C GLY A 156 -2.51 12.56 -13.92
N PHE A 157 -3.62 12.89 -13.30
CA PHE A 157 -4.10 14.26 -13.11
C PHE A 157 -4.41 14.50 -11.64
N VAL A 158 -3.66 15.41 -11.00
CA VAL A 158 -3.88 15.79 -9.60
C VAL A 158 -5.12 16.67 -9.49
N ILE A 159 -6.06 16.29 -8.63
CA ILE A 159 -7.24 17.10 -8.28
C ILE A 159 -6.95 17.89 -7.00
N TYR A 160 -6.39 17.22 -6.00
CA TYR A 160 -6.01 17.80 -4.72
C TYR A 160 -4.79 17.06 -4.16
N ALA A 161 -3.89 17.79 -3.52
CA ALA A 161 -2.77 17.21 -2.79
C ALA A 161 -2.44 18.11 -1.58
N GLY A 162 -2.49 17.52 -0.38
CA GLY A 162 -2.46 18.25 0.90
C GLY A 162 -1.28 17.94 1.81
N GLY A 163 -0.31 17.14 1.36
CA GLY A 163 0.80 16.65 2.19
C GLY A 163 0.66 15.16 2.47
N ASP A 164 -0.28 14.82 3.35
CA ASP A 164 -0.73 13.46 3.64
C ASP A 164 -1.82 13.01 2.65
N ASP A 165 -2.81 13.88 2.43
CA ASP A 165 -3.92 13.64 1.52
C ASP A 165 -3.53 13.76 0.04
N LEU A 166 -4.11 12.89 -0.78
CA LEU A 166 -4.10 12.98 -2.23
C LEU A 166 -5.46 12.62 -2.81
N LEU A 167 -5.87 13.32 -3.87
CA LEU A 167 -6.90 12.89 -4.80
C LEU A 167 -6.41 13.11 -6.24
N ALA A 168 -6.34 12.05 -7.02
CA ALA A 168 -5.87 12.09 -8.41
C ALA A 168 -6.67 11.14 -9.30
N PHE A 169 -6.68 11.43 -10.60
CA PHE A 169 -7.06 10.46 -11.62
C PHE A 169 -5.81 9.83 -12.21
N LEU A 170 -5.84 8.52 -12.44
CA LEU A 170 -4.75 7.81 -13.11
C LEU A 170 -5.31 6.86 -14.19
N PRO A 171 -4.54 6.60 -15.26
CA PRO A 171 -4.80 5.47 -16.13
C PRO A 171 -4.72 4.17 -15.34
N VAL A 172 -5.67 3.27 -15.58
CA VAL A 172 -5.77 1.97 -14.89
C VAL A 172 -4.44 1.20 -14.88
N SER A 173 -3.72 1.21 -15.99
CA SER A 173 -2.45 0.50 -16.16
C SER A 173 -1.35 0.96 -15.22
N ASN A 174 -1.41 2.21 -14.75
CA ASN A 174 -0.33 2.85 -13.99
C ASN A 174 -0.60 2.90 -12.48
N VAL A 175 -1.81 2.55 -12.03
CA VAL A 175 -2.25 2.71 -10.63
C VAL A 175 -1.39 1.92 -9.65
N VAL A 176 -1.11 0.65 -9.97
CA VAL A 176 -0.34 -0.23 -9.07
C VAL A 176 1.07 0.30 -8.88
N ASP A 177 1.70 0.71 -9.98
CA ASP A 177 3.06 1.26 -9.99
C ASP A 177 3.10 2.59 -9.22
N PHE A 178 2.10 3.43 -9.44
CA PHE A 178 1.94 4.67 -8.70
C PHE A 178 1.81 4.44 -7.19
N ILE A 179 0.91 3.56 -6.73
CA ILE A 179 0.72 3.29 -5.29
C ILE A 179 2.01 2.77 -4.66
N LEU A 180 2.71 1.86 -5.36
CA LEU A 180 3.96 1.29 -4.89
C LEU A 180 5.04 2.37 -4.72
N GLU A 181 5.27 3.18 -5.75
CA GLU A 181 6.27 4.24 -5.71
C GLU A 181 5.87 5.36 -4.74
N SER A 182 4.59 5.73 -4.67
CA SER A 182 4.05 6.73 -3.74
C SER A 182 4.24 6.28 -2.28
N ARG A 183 3.84 5.05 -1.94
CA ARG A 183 4.00 4.52 -0.58
C ARG A 183 5.46 4.44 -0.16
N ARG A 184 6.35 4.07 -1.08
CA ARG A 184 7.81 4.08 -0.87
C ARG A 184 8.33 5.49 -0.70
N ALA A 185 7.95 6.43 -1.56
CA ALA A 185 8.36 7.82 -1.46
C ALA A 185 7.93 8.48 -0.13
N PHE A 186 6.74 8.11 0.37
CA PHE A 186 6.24 8.57 1.67
C PHE A 186 7.08 8.06 2.85
N TYR A 187 7.62 6.85 2.74
CA TYR A 187 8.57 6.31 3.71
C TYR A 187 9.93 7.03 3.66
N GLY A 188 10.42 7.29 2.45
CA GLY A 188 11.73 7.86 2.18
C GLY A 188 12.33 7.31 0.88
N GLY A 189 13.49 7.81 0.46
CA GLY A 189 14.11 7.38 -0.80
C GLY A 189 14.29 5.86 -0.88
N TYR A 190 13.79 5.25 -1.97
CA TYR A 190 13.91 3.82 -2.24
C TYR A 190 14.90 3.60 -3.38
N GLU A 191 16.10 3.11 -3.07
CA GLU A 191 17.07 2.71 -4.10
C GLU A 191 16.83 1.25 -4.45
N ILE A 192 16.37 1.00 -5.68
CA ILE A 192 16.29 -0.35 -6.25
C ILE A 192 17.73 -0.82 -6.49
N GLY A 193 18.21 -1.78 -5.68
CA GLY A 193 19.50 -2.41 -5.91
C GLY A 193 19.53 -3.14 -7.26
N ASN A 194 20.67 -3.09 -7.95
CA ASN A 194 20.88 -3.68 -9.30
C ASN A 194 20.69 -5.21 -9.39
N GLN A 195 20.33 -5.90 -8.30
CA GLN A 195 20.08 -7.34 -8.29
C GLN A 195 18.83 -7.67 -7.45
N GLY A 196 17.64 -7.43 -8.02
CA GLY A 196 16.41 -8.22 -7.84
C GLY A 196 16.01 -8.80 -6.48
N GLY A 197 16.39 -8.23 -5.34
CA GLY A 197 16.04 -8.83 -4.05
C GLY A 197 16.40 -8.09 -2.76
N SER A 198 17.16 -6.99 -2.80
CA SER A 198 17.38 -6.15 -1.62
C SER A 198 17.41 -4.69 -2.03
N SER A 199 16.39 -3.96 -1.59
CA SER A 199 16.26 -2.52 -1.75
C SER A 199 16.71 -1.83 -0.47
N ASN A 200 17.61 -0.87 -0.60
CA ASN A 200 18.03 -0.05 0.52
C ASN A 200 17.04 1.13 0.63
N ALA A 201 15.92 0.90 1.30
CA ALA A 201 15.02 1.98 1.68
C ALA A 201 15.70 2.83 2.76
N LYS A 202 15.87 4.13 2.49
CA LYS A 202 16.37 5.08 3.50
C LYS A 202 15.23 6.00 3.92
N PRO A 203 15.02 6.23 5.22
CA PRO A 203 13.95 7.11 5.72
C PRO A 203 14.25 8.61 5.54
N PHE A 204 15.07 8.95 4.54
CA PHE A 204 15.53 10.29 4.23
C PHE A 204 15.27 10.62 2.77
N TYR A 205 14.98 11.89 2.51
CA TYR A 205 14.93 12.47 1.19
C TYR A 205 16.19 13.29 0.95
N LYS A 206 16.94 12.96 -0.10
CA LYS A 206 18.18 13.66 -0.45
C LYS A 206 17.91 14.70 -1.53
N LEU A 207 18.23 15.95 -1.26
CA LEU A 207 18.22 17.05 -2.22
C LEU A 207 19.64 17.58 -2.35
N ASN A 208 20.29 17.27 -3.48
CA ASN A 208 21.72 17.51 -3.69
C ASN A 208 22.57 16.84 -2.60
N GLU A 209 23.25 17.63 -1.78
CA GLU A 209 24.07 17.15 -0.66
C GLU A 209 23.32 17.15 0.69
N ALA A 210 22.09 17.70 0.74
CA ALA A 210 21.31 17.79 1.97
C ALA A 210 20.38 16.58 2.14
N GLU A 211 20.38 15.99 3.33
CA GLU A 211 19.46 14.93 3.72
C GLU A 211 18.36 15.50 4.63
N TYR A 212 17.12 15.24 4.28
CA TYR A 212 15.94 15.67 5.03
C TYR A 212 15.18 14.45 5.56
N PRO A 213 14.68 14.48 6.80
CA PRO A 213 13.90 13.38 7.35
C PRO A 213 12.57 13.22 6.61
N GLN A 214 12.10 11.98 6.53
CA GLN A 214 10.77 11.61 6.03
C GLN A 214 9.93 10.84 7.06
N LEU A 215 8.68 10.60 6.71
CA LEU A 215 7.65 10.04 7.60
C LEU A 215 7.65 8.51 7.58
N ALA A 216 8.82 7.92 7.77
CA ALA A 216 9.06 6.47 7.64
C ALA A 216 8.13 5.58 8.49
N VAL A 217 7.73 6.07 9.65
CA VAL A 217 6.86 5.32 10.58
C VAL A 217 5.41 5.35 10.12
N ILE A 218 4.99 6.44 9.47
CA ILE A 218 3.59 6.68 9.15
C ILE A 218 3.16 5.76 8.01
N GLY A 219 2.01 5.13 8.18
CA GLY A 219 1.33 4.45 7.08
C GLY A 219 0.75 5.40 6.07
N ARG A 220 0.42 4.86 4.91
CA ARG A 220 -0.41 5.60 3.99
C ARG A 220 -1.38 4.64 3.33
N SER A 221 -2.65 4.85 3.60
CA SER A 221 -3.72 4.05 3.04
C SER A 221 -4.22 4.68 1.74
N TYR A 222 -4.66 3.84 0.80
CA TYR A 222 -5.13 4.25 -0.52
C TYR A 222 -6.50 3.68 -0.80
N SER A 223 -7.34 4.40 -1.53
CA SER A 223 -8.50 3.85 -2.21
C SER A 223 -8.41 4.10 -3.71
N VAL A 224 -8.74 3.06 -4.47
CA VAL A 224 -8.76 3.04 -5.93
C VAL A 224 -10.16 2.66 -6.37
N VAL A 225 -10.86 3.61 -6.97
CA VAL A 225 -12.17 3.36 -7.56
C VAL A 225 -12.03 3.33 -9.07
N PHE A 226 -12.30 2.19 -9.68
CA PHE A 226 -12.40 2.06 -11.13
C PHE A 226 -13.80 2.46 -11.59
N GLY A 227 -13.91 3.58 -12.29
CA GLY A 227 -15.16 4.08 -12.87
C GLY A 227 -15.04 4.26 -14.37
N ARG A 228 -16.15 4.20 -15.10
CA ARG A 228 -16.17 4.58 -16.52
C ARG A 228 -16.18 6.09 -16.63
N TYR A 229 -15.64 6.63 -17.72
CA TYR A 229 -15.63 8.08 -17.98
C TYR A 229 -17.03 8.74 -17.96
N LYS A 230 -18.10 7.97 -18.22
CA LYS A 230 -19.51 8.42 -18.16
C LYS A 230 -20.19 8.26 -16.79
N ASP A 231 -19.55 7.59 -15.84
CA ASP A 231 -20.15 7.40 -14.53
C ASP A 231 -20.14 8.74 -13.75
N PRO A 232 -21.16 9.04 -12.93
CA PRO A 232 -21.24 10.32 -12.22
C PRO A 232 -20.04 10.54 -11.29
N LEU A 233 -19.24 11.57 -11.55
CA LEU A 233 -18.02 11.84 -10.79
C LEU A 233 -18.29 12.07 -9.28
N SER A 234 -19.42 12.68 -8.94
CA SER A 234 -19.83 12.89 -7.54
C SER A 234 -20.03 11.57 -6.78
N LEU A 235 -20.51 10.52 -7.45
CA LEU A 235 -20.68 9.20 -6.85
C LEU A 235 -19.30 8.56 -6.62
N LEU A 236 -18.44 8.60 -7.64
CA LEU A 236 -17.13 7.95 -7.57
C LEU A 236 -16.20 8.62 -6.54
N THR A 237 -16.21 9.95 -6.46
CA THR A 237 -15.42 10.69 -5.47
C THR A 237 -15.91 10.43 -4.05
N ARG A 238 -17.23 10.48 -3.82
CA ARG A 238 -17.83 10.11 -2.53
C ARG A 238 -17.49 8.68 -2.13
N MET A 239 -17.57 7.74 -3.07
CA MET A 239 -17.23 6.34 -2.84
C MET A 239 -15.75 6.15 -2.49
N SER A 240 -14.84 6.83 -3.20
CA SER A 240 -13.39 6.79 -2.90
C SER A 240 -13.09 7.26 -1.47
N TYR A 241 -13.78 8.31 -1.02
CA TYR A 241 -13.64 8.82 0.34
C TYR A 241 -14.23 7.86 1.38
N SER A 242 -15.50 7.45 1.23
CA SER A 242 -16.17 6.61 2.22
C SER A 242 -15.51 5.25 2.40
N ILE A 243 -15.00 4.66 1.31
CA ILE A 243 -14.33 3.34 1.38
C ILE A 243 -12.98 3.46 2.06
N LEU A 244 -12.23 4.55 1.84
CA LEU A 244 -10.98 4.78 2.54
C LEU A 244 -11.21 4.98 4.04
N GLU A 245 -12.11 5.90 4.42
CA GLU A 245 -12.40 6.18 5.83
C GLU A 245 -12.92 4.94 6.56
N ASN A 246 -13.90 4.24 5.99
CA ASN A 246 -14.44 3.03 6.63
C ASN A 246 -13.43 1.89 6.62
N GLY A 247 -12.68 1.70 5.54
CA GLY A 247 -11.74 0.60 5.40
C GLY A 247 -10.54 0.72 6.34
N LYS A 248 -10.00 1.92 6.52
CA LYS A 248 -8.95 2.20 7.53
C LYS A 248 -9.39 1.84 8.93
N GLU A 249 -10.69 1.92 9.23
CA GLU A 249 -11.24 1.66 10.56
C GLU A 249 -11.72 0.23 10.79
N ARG A 250 -12.20 -0.45 9.74
CA ARG A 250 -12.85 -1.76 9.84
C ARG A 250 -11.96 -2.94 9.50
N ILE A 251 -10.90 -2.73 8.72
CA ILE A 251 -10.07 -3.82 8.19
C ILE A 251 -8.89 -4.08 9.09
N TYR A 252 -8.82 -5.30 9.59
CA TYR A 252 -7.66 -5.82 10.32
C TYR A 252 -7.01 -6.93 9.52
N PHE A 253 -5.69 -7.00 9.62
CA PHE A 253 -4.91 -8.10 9.13
C PHE A 253 -4.31 -8.84 10.32
N GLU A 254 -4.38 -10.16 10.31
CA GLU A 254 -3.82 -10.99 11.38
C GLU A 254 -2.72 -11.89 10.81
N LYS A 255 -1.57 -11.92 11.49
CA LYS A 255 -0.44 -12.78 11.15
C LYS A 255 0.24 -13.24 12.43
N ASN A 256 0.41 -14.55 12.60
CA ASN A 256 1.05 -15.13 13.79
C ASN A 256 0.42 -14.69 15.14
N GLY A 257 -0.89 -14.42 15.16
CA GLY A 257 -1.61 -13.96 16.36
C GLY A 257 -1.43 -12.47 16.70
N GLU A 258 -0.73 -11.71 15.85
CA GLU A 258 -0.67 -10.24 15.94
C GLU A 258 -1.60 -9.61 14.91
N ARG A 259 -2.40 -8.64 15.36
CA ARG A 259 -3.31 -7.87 14.53
C ARG A 259 -2.70 -6.51 14.18
N TYR A 260 -2.90 -6.09 12.95
CA TYR A 260 -2.53 -4.78 12.46
C TYR A 260 -3.62 -4.19 11.57
N LYS A 261 -3.65 -2.87 11.47
CA LYS A 261 -4.70 -2.08 10.83
C LYS A 261 -4.07 -0.96 10.01
N LYS A 262 -4.83 -0.39 9.08
CA LYS A 262 -4.40 0.67 8.15
C LYS A 262 -3.24 0.20 7.24
N ASP A 263 -2.53 1.11 6.61
CA ASP A 263 -1.54 0.86 5.54
C ASP A 263 -2.06 -0.08 4.46
N VAL A 264 -3.28 0.21 3.99
CA VAL A 264 -4.03 -0.66 3.10
C VAL A 264 -4.29 0.03 1.78
N ALA A 265 -4.14 -0.68 0.67
CA ALA A 265 -4.64 -0.27 -0.63
C ALA A 265 -5.97 -0.98 -0.91
N ILE A 266 -7.05 -0.20 -1.02
CA ILE A 266 -8.41 -0.68 -1.22
C ILE A 266 -8.78 -0.48 -2.69
N PHE A 267 -9.16 -1.54 -3.39
CA PHE A 267 -9.58 -1.45 -4.79
C PHE A 267 -11.07 -1.74 -4.94
N VAL A 268 -11.73 -1.02 -5.84
CA VAL A 268 -13.19 -1.10 -6.01
C VAL A 268 -13.52 -1.20 -7.49
N TYR A 269 -14.27 -2.23 -7.86
CA TYR A 269 -14.75 -2.43 -9.22
C TYR A 269 -16.15 -3.05 -9.22
N GLN A 270 -17.10 -2.40 -9.90
CA GLN A 270 -18.49 -2.86 -10.05
C GLN A 270 -19.15 -3.31 -8.73
N GLY A 271 -18.87 -2.61 -7.63
CA GLY A 271 -19.43 -2.91 -6.31
C GLY A 271 -18.69 -4.00 -5.51
N SER A 272 -17.70 -4.67 -6.11
CA SER A 272 -16.77 -5.54 -5.37
C SER A 272 -15.61 -4.71 -4.81
N ILE A 273 -15.14 -5.09 -3.62
CA ILE A 273 -14.06 -4.40 -2.89
C ILE A 273 -12.96 -5.42 -2.60
N SER A 274 -11.69 -5.02 -2.71
CA SER A 274 -10.56 -5.81 -2.26
C SER A 274 -9.60 -4.99 -1.40
N TYR A 275 -8.93 -5.67 -0.47
CA TYR A 275 -8.03 -5.04 0.51
C TYR A 275 -6.62 -5.63 0.42
N VAL A 276 -5.63 -4.83 0.06
CA VAL A 276 -4.23 -5.27 -0.07
C VAL A 276 -3.36 -4.59 0.98
N PRO A 277 -2.75 -5.33 1.93
CA PRO A 277 -1.83 -4.74 2.90
C PRO A 277 -0.56 -4.26 2.20
N LEU A 278 -0.16 -3.01 2.46
CA LEU A 278 1.05 -2.41 1.90
C LEU A 278 2.29 -2.72 2.74
N PHE A 279 2.08 -3.12 3.98
CA PHE A 279 3.14 -3.51 4.90
C PHE A 279 2.68 -4.68 5.76
N THR A 280 3.47 -5.75 5.79
CA THR A 280 3.07 -7.02 6.43
C THR A 280 3.74 -7.26 7.78
N ASN A 281 4.53 -6.29 8.29
CA ASN A 281 5.25 -6.44 9.56
C ASN A 281 5.54 -5.11 10.32
N ARG A 282 4.51 -4.31 10.64
CA ARG A 282 4.64 -2.95 11.23
C ARG A 282 5.50 -2.88 12.51
N ILE A 283 5.38 -3.88 13.38
CA ILE A 283 5.99 -3.87 14.72
C ILE A 283 7.52 -3.93 14.66
N ASP A 284 8.08 -4.45 13.56
CA ASP A 284 9.52 -4.60 13.39
C ASP A 284 10.18 -3.46 12.59
N ILE A 285 9.49 -2.37 12.22
CA ILE A 285 10.12 -1.25 11.47
C ILE A 285 11.42 -0.78 12.15
N VAL A 286 11.45 -0.73 13.49
CA VAL A 286 12.65 -0.36 14.26
C VAL A 286 13.75 -1.43 14.19
N LYS A 287 13.40 -2.72 14.24
CA LYS A 287 14.38 -3.83 14.15
C LYS A 287 14.85 -4.10 12.71
N GLU A 288 14.01 -3.85 11.72
CA GLU A 288 14.29 -4.01 10.29
C GLU A 288 15.08 -2.82 9.73
N MET A 289 14.95 -1.62 10.33
CA MET A 289 15.81 -0.46 10.05
C MET A 289 17.31 -0.77 10.27
N ASP A 290 17.65 -1.55 11.30
CA ASP A 290 19.02 -2.00 11.55
C ASP A 290 19.50 -3.06 10.52
N ASN A 291 18.57 -3.83 9.92
CA ASN A 291 18.88 -4.92 9.00
C ASN A 291 18.79 -4.55 7.51
N SER A 292 18.52 -3.28 7.18
CA SER A 292 18.50 -2.75 5.79
C SER A 292 17.53 -3.46 4.83
N LYS A 293 16.58 -4.26 5.33
CA LYS A 293 15.63 -5.03 4.53
C LYS A 293 14.21 -4.63 4.91
N ILE A 294 13.73 -3.56 4.30
CA ILE A 294 12.38 -3.06 4.53
C ILE A 294 11.57 -3.29 3.26
N ASN A 295 10.60 -4.20 3.37
CA ASN A 295 9.83 -4.71 2.24
C ASN A 295 8.51 -3.95 2.06
N ILE A 296 8.57 -2.63 1.86
CA ILE A 296 7.38 -1.79 1.64
C ILE A 296 6.78 -2.09 0.27
N GLY A 297 5.49 -2.43 0.29
CA GLY A 297 4.72 -2.77 -0.89
C GLY A 297 5.21 -4.04 -1.58
N GLU A 298 5.96 -4.92 -0.90
CA GLU A 298 6.45 -6.19 -1.48
C GLU A 298 5.30 -7.05 -2.01
N VAL A 299 4.15 -7.04 -1.32
CA VAL A 299 2.93 -7.71 -1.77
C VAL A 299 2.46 -7.19 -3.13
N LEU A 300 2.45 -5.86 -3.31
CA LEU A 300 2.07 -5.24 -4.58
C LEU A 300 3.12 -5.49 -5.67
N GLU A 301 4.40 -5.37 -5.33
CA GLU A 301 5.50 -5.49 -6.28
C GLU A 301 5.67 -6.92 -6.79
N ARG A 302 5.77 -7.89 -5.89
CA ARG A 302 6.19 -9.25 -6.25
C ARG A 302 5.02 -10.17 -6.57
N ALA A 303 3.94 -10.09 -5.79
CA ALA A 303 2.77 -10.94 -6.06
C ALA A 303 1.84 -10.31 -7.10
N LEU A 304 1.41 -9.05 -6.91
CA LEU A 304 0.39 -8.46 -7.77
C LEU A 304 0.95 -8.06 -9.15
N LYS A 305 2.00 -7.24 -9.18
CA LYS A 305 2.56 -6.71 -10.44
C LYS A 305 3.18 -7.82 -11.29
N GLU A 306 3.91 -8.77 -10.70
CA GLU A 306 4.48 -9.86 -11.48
C GLU A 306 3.41 -10.76 -12.11
N ILE A 307 2.40 -11.19 -11.33
CA ILE A 307 1.31 -12.02 -11.88
C ILE A 307 0.56 -11.25 -12.96
N TYR A 308 0.25 -9.96 -12.75
CA TYR A 308 -0.39 -9.13 -13.75
C TYR A 308 0.42 -9.05 -15.05
N ASN A 309 1.73 -8.77 -14.96
CA ASN A 309 2.62 -8.71 -16.12
C ASN A 309 2.72 -10.05 -16.84
N LYS A 310 2.71 -11.16 -16.10
CA LYS A 310 2.80 -12.51 -16.67
C LYS A 310 1.50 -12.99 -17.31
N ILE A 311 0.35 -12.51 -16.85
CA ILE A 311 -0.92 -12.72 -17.55
C ILE A 311 -0.90 -11.91 -18.85
N ASN A 312 -0.46 -10.65 -18.82
CA ASN A 312 -0.38 -9.78 -19.98
C ASN A 312 0.65 -10.24 -21.04
N SER A 313 1.79 -10.81 -20.61
CA SER A 313 2.77 -11.42 -21.52
C SER A 313 2.29 -12.74 -22.12
N GLY A 314 1.21 -13.32 -21.59
CA GLY A 314 0.66 -14.60 -21.99
C GLY A 314 1.35 -15.81 -21.37
N ASP A 315 2.25 -15.64 -20.39
CA ASP A 315 2.92 -16.73 -19.67
C ASP A 315 1.91 -17.51 -18.79
N PHE A 316 0.96 -16.80 -18.17
CA PHE A 316 -0.19 -17.38 -17.47
C PHE A 316 -1.49 -17.21 -18.26
N SER A 317 -2.42 -18.16 -18.10
CA SER A 317 -3.80 -17.99 -18.53
C SER A 317 -4.56 -17.05 -17.59
N THR A 318 -5.49 -16.25 -18.13
CA THR A 318 -6.47 -15.50 -17.32
C THR A 318 -7.37 -16.43 -16.48
N SER A 319 -7.51 -17.70 -16.89
CA SER A 319 -8.17 -18.76 -16.13
C SER A 319 -7.59 -18.95 -14.73
N LEU A 320 -6.32 -18.58 -14.50
CA LEU A 320 -5.65 -18.63 -13.20
C LEU A 320 -6.50 -18.01 -12.08
N LEU A 321 -7.14 -16.87 -12.40
CA LEU A 321 -7.93 -16.08 -11.44
C LEU A 321 -9.28 -16.70 -11.12
N TYR A 322 -9.82 -17.52 -12.02
CA TYR A 322 -11.09 -18.20 -11.82
C TYR A 322 -10.85 -19.56 -11.16
N ASP A 323 -9.82 -20.27 -11.58
CA ASP A 323 -9.41 -21.56 -11.01
C ASP A 323 -9.05 -21.45 -9.52
N TYR A 324 -8.50 -20.30 -9.08
CA TYR A 324 -8.16 -20.05 -7.68
C TYR A 324 -9.32 -20.40 -6.73
N TYR A 325 -10.56 -20.06 -7.09
CA TYR A 325 -11.73 -20.29 -6.24
C TYR A 325 -12.02 -21.78 -6.02
N ASN A 326 -11.55 -22.67 -6.89
CA ASN A 326 -11.62 -24.11 -6.66
C ASN A 326 -10.61 -24.61 -5.60
N TYR A 327 -9.56 -23.83 -5.31
CA TYR A 327 -8.54 -24.15 -4.31
C TYR A 327 -8.64 -23.31 -3.04
N LYS A 328 -9.40 -22.21 -3.07
CA LYS A 328 -9.51 -21.24 -1.96
C LYS A 328 -9.78 -21.92 -0.62
N ASP A 329 -10.82 -22.75 -0.55
CA ASP A 329 -11.22 -23.39 0.71
C ASP A 329 -10.18 -24.41 1.21
N LEU A 330 -9.48 -25.08 0.29
CA LEU A 330 -8.38 -26.00 0.62
C LEU A 330 -7.16 -25.23 1.16
N ILE A 331 -6.80 -24.11 0.54
CA ILE A 331 -5.70 -23.26 1.01
C ILE A 331 -6.02 -22.69 2.40
N LYS A 332 -7.26 -22.23 2.61
CA LYS A 332 -7.69 -21.65 3.90
C LYS A 332 -7.72 -22.70 5.02
N SER A 333 -8.25 -23.89 4.77
CA SER A 333 -8.40 -24.95 5.78
C SER A 333 -7.11 -25.71 6.12
N THR A 334 -6.07 -25.61 5.29
CA THR A 334 -4.81 -26.34 5.49
C THR A 334 -3.86 -25.59 6.43
N ASN A 335 -3.61 -26.12 7.62
CA ASN A 335 -2.68 -25.52 8.60
C ASN A 335 -1.20 -25.85 8.37
N GLU A 336 -0.89 -26.93 7.66
CA GLU A 336 0.50 -27.31 7.38
C GLU A 336 1.05 -26.62 6.13
N ASP A 337 2.12 -25.85 6.31
CA ASP A 337 2.82 -25.11 5.24
C ASP A 337 3.19 -25.98 4.03
N LYS A 338 3.60 -27.22 4.28
CA LYS A 338 3.99 -28.16 3.23
C LYS A 338 2.84 -28.43 2.27
N TYR A 339 1.66 -28.78 2.78
CA TYR A 339 0.50 -29.05 1.94
C TYR A 339 -0.04 -27.78 1.29
N ARG A 340 -0.04 -26.66 2.02
CA ARG A 340 -0.48 -25.37 1.48
C ARG A 340 0.39 -24.95 0.29
N ARG A 341 1.71 -25.12 0.39
CA ARG A 341 2.68 -24.92 -0.69
C ARG A 341 2.38 -25.79 -1.91
N ASP A 342 2.12 -27.08 -1.70
CA ASP A 342 1.84 -28.03 -2.79
C ASP A 342 0.54 -27.68 -3.53
N ILE A 343 -0.49 -27.23 -2.81
CA ILE A 343 -1.76 -26.76 -3.39
C ILE A 343 -1.53 -25.52 -4.26
N ILE A 344 -0.84 -24.50 -3.73
CA ILE A 344 -0.53 -23.26 -4.48
C ILE A 344 0.28 -23.58 -5.74
N LYS A 345 1.30 -24.44 -5.61
CA LYS A 345 2.12 -24.89 -6.75
C LYS A 345 1.30 -25.62 -7.81
N THR A 346 0.34 -26.45 -7.39
CA THR A 346 -0.57 -27.16 -8.31
C THR A 346 -1.49 -26.19 -9.06
N TRP A 347 -2.08 -25.23 -8.35
CA TRP A 347 -2.92 -24.20 -8.95
C TRP A 347 -2.17 -23.35 -9.99
N LEU A 348 -0.97 -22.87 -9.64
CA LEU A 348 -0.13 -22.09 -10.57
C LEU A 348 0.28 -22.94 -11.79
N SER A 349 0.83 -24.13 -11.57
CA SER A 349 1.35 -24.98 -12.66
C SER A 349 0.29 -25.44 -13.66
N ARG A 350 -0.97 -25.59 -13.23
CA ARG A 350 -2.11 -25.87 -14.13
C ARG A 350 -2.41 -24.73 -15.10
N ASN A 351 -2.03 -23.50 -14.76
CA ASN A 351 -2.36 -22.30 -15.51
C ASN A 351 -1.18 -21.67 -16.27
N VAL A 352 0.00 -22.29 -16.23
CA VAL A 352 1.19 -21.89 -17.00
C VAL A 352 1.09 -22.41 -18.44
N LYS A 353 1.28 -21.54 -19.43
CA LYS A 353 1.26 -21.94 -20.85
C LYS A 353 2.59 -22.55 -21.33
N SER A 354 3.74 -22.09 -20.80
CA SER A 354 5.08 -22.59 -21.17
C SER A 354 5.79 -23.28 -20.00
N LYS A 355 5.97 -24.60 -20.07
CA LYS A 355 6.57 -25.41 -19.00
C LYS A 355 8.09 -25.22 -18.82
N SER A 356 8.80 -24.67 -19.82
CA SER A 356 10.28 -24.61 -19.83
C SER A 356 10.88 -23.42 -19.07
N LEU A 357 10.13 -22.33 -18.85
CA LEU A 357 10.61 -21.13 -18.14
C LEU A 357 10.33 -21.15 -16.62
N ALA A 358 9.60 -22.15 -16.12
CA ALA A 358 8.74 -21.96 -14.96
C ALA A 358 9.32 -22.41 -13.61
N LYS A 359 10.31 -23.30 -13.54
CA LYS A 359 10.58 -24.02 -12.28
C LYS A 359 11.14 -23.14 -11.16
N GLN A 360 12.21 -22.39 -11.41
CA GLN A 360 12.85 -21.54 -10.40
C GLN A 360 11.98 -20.32 -10.04
N TYR A 361 11.29 -19.75 -11.02
CA TYR A 361 10.36 -18.64 -10.82
C TYR A 361 9.11 -19.04 -10.02
N LEU A 362 8.49 -20.17 -10.37
CA LEU A 362 7.34 -20.69 -9.64
C LEU A 362 7.68 -20.96 -8.18
N ASP A 363 8.87 -21.47 -7.89
CA ASP A 363 9.24 -21.74 -6.50
C ASP A 363 9.36 -20.43 -5.68
N SER A 364 9.86 -19.33 -6.25
CA SER A 364 9.87 -18.02 -5.59
C SER A 364 8.46 -17.46 -5.37
N LEU A 365 7.64 -17.45 -6.42
CA LEU A 365 6.27 -16.95 -6.37
C LEU A 365 5.41 -17.76 -5.39
N VAL A 366 5.59 -19.09 -5.34
CA VAL A 366 4.88 -19.96 -4.40
C VAL A 366 5.16 -19.57 -2.95
N GLU A 367 6.41 -19.25 -2.58
CA GLU A 367 6.74 -18.83 -1.21
C GLU A 367 6.07 -17.50 -0.84
N GLU A 368 5.98 -16.57 -1.78
CA GLU A 368 5.33 -15.28 -1.57
C GLU A 368 3.81 -15.44 -1.39
N LEU A 369 3.17 -16.21 -2.27
CA LEU A 369 1.74 -16.50 -2.15
C LEU A 369 1.43 -17.34 -0.90
N LEU A 370 2.36 -18.22 -0.49
CA LEU A 370 2.27 -18.94 0.78
C LEU A 370 2.28 -17.96 1.96
N ASN A 371 3.19 -17.00 1.98
CA ASN A 371 3.23 -15.97 3.02
C ASN A 371 1.93 -15.14 3.07
N LEU A 372 1.37 -14.77 1.92
CA LEU A 372 0.09 -14.05 1.84
C LEU A 372 -1.10 -14.90 2.31
N SER A 373 -1.09 -16.19 2.02
CA SER A 373 -2.15 -17.10 2.47
C SER A 373 -2.21 -17.26 4.00
N LYS A 374 -1.14 -16.89 4.71
CA LYS A 374 -1.05 -16.90 6.18
C LYS A 374 -1.52 -15.61 6.83
N ILE A 375 -1.79 -14.57 6.02
CA ILE A 375 -2.30 -13.29 6.51
C ILE A 375 -3.81 -13.35 6.38
N GLU A 376 -4.50 -13.40 7.50
CA GLU A 376 -5.96 -13.30 7.53
C GLU A 376 -6.37 -11.84 7.37
N THR A 377 -7.45 -11.61 6.62
CA THR A 377 -8.10 -10.31 6.42
C THR A 377 -9.47 -10.40 7.05
N ILE A 378 -9.71 -9.56 8.04
CA ILE A 378 -10.89 -9.55 8.88
C ILE A 378 -11.62 -8.23 8.64
N ASP A 379 -12.85 -8.32 8.12
CA ASP A 379 -13.72 -7.15 7.91
C ASP A 379 -14.85 -7.12 8.95
N TYR A 380 -14.83 -6.12 9.83
CA TYR A 380 -15.86 -5.90 10.84
C TYR A 380 -17.01 -5.05 10.26
N TYR A 381 -17.92 -5.69 9.52
CA TYR A 381 -19.18 -5.08 9.06
C TYR A 381 -20.20 -5.04 10.23
N SER A 382 -20.18 -3.92 10.98
CA SER A 382 -21.09 -3.53 12.07
C SER A 382 -20.56 -3.77 13.48
N SER A 383 -21.03 -2.93 14.41
CA SER A 383 -20.75 -2.93 15.85
C SER A 383 -21.19 -4.21 16.58
N ASP A 384 -21.78 -5.17 15.86
CA ASP A 384 -22.15 -6.48 16.38
C ASP A 384 -21.15 -7.50 15.84
N GLU A 385 -20.43 -8.20 16.74
CA GLU A 385 -19.43 -9.25 16.46
C GLU A 385 -19.96 -10.45 15.63
N ALA A 386 -21.21 -10.39 15.15
CA ALA A 386 -21.93 -11.50 14.52
C ALA A 386 -21.74 -11.63 13.00
N ASN A 387 -21.16 -10.63 12.31
CA ASN A 387 -20.92 -10.68 10.86
C ASN A 387 -19.45 -10.32 10.53
N ILE A 388 -18.54 -11.23 10.88
CA ILE A 388 -17.13 -11.15 10.50
C ILE A 388 -16.96 -11.84 9.14
N GLU A 389 -16.53 -11.11 8.11
CA GLU A 389 -16.09 -11.74 6.86
C GLU A 389 -14.57 -11.95 6.94
N GLU A 390 -14.18 -13.23 7.02
CA GLU A 390 -12.78 -13.63 7.07
C GLU A 390 -12.35 -14.20 5.72
N ASP A 391 -11.35 -13.57 5.12
CA ASP A 391 -10.62 -14.11 3.99
C ASP A 391 -9.11 -14.08 4.28
N ASN A 392 -8.28 -14.46 3.31
CA ASN A 392 -6.84 -14.23 3.39
C ASN A 392 -6.38 -13.19 2.38
N ALA A 393 -5.22 -12.60 2.63
CA ALA A 393 -4.63 -11.58 1.76
C ALA A 393 -4.38 -12.10 0.33
N LEU A 394 -4.17 -13.42 0.17
CA LEU A 394 -4.07 -14.05 -1.16
C LEU A 394 -5.37 -13.93 -1.95
N THR A 395 -6.53 -14.20 -1.36
CA THR A 395 -7.82 -14.04 -2.04
C THR A 395 -8.05 -12.59 -2.43
N GLN A 396 -7.73 -11.64 -1.54
CA GLN A 396 -7.85 -10.22 -1.83
C GLN A 396 -6.96 -9.78 -3.00
N LEU A 397 -5.74 -10.34 -3.08
CA LEU A 397 -4.84 -10.11 -4.21
C LEU A 397 -5.39 -10.67 -5.53
N ILE A 398 -5.95 -11.89 -5.53
CA ILE A 398 -6.58 -12.48 -6.72
C ILE A 398 -7.79 -11.66 -7.17
N LEU A 399 -8.60 -11.19 -6.23
CA LEU A 399 -9.74 -10.33 -6.53
C LEU A 399 -9.28 -9.01 -7.17
N THR A 400 -8.20 -8.41 -6.63
CA THR A 400 -7.60 -7.19 -7.21
C THR A 400 -7.08 -7.42 -8.63
N LEU A 401 -6.43 -8.55 -8.89
CA LEU A 401 -5.99 -8.92 -10.24
C LEU A 401 -7.17 -9.06 -11.22
N LYS A 402 -8.29 -9.64 -10.78
CA LYS A 402 -9.52 -9.71 -11.58
C LYS A 402 -10.05 -8.34 -11.93
N PHE A 403 -9.99 -7.37 -10.99
CA PHE A 403 -10.40 -5.99 -11.26
C PHE A 403 -9.51 -5.39 -12.34
N LEU A 404 -8.19 -5.42 -12.15
CA LEU A 404 -7.23 -4.84 -13.08
C LEU A 404 -7.36 -5.41 -14.50
N ILE A 405 -7.50 -6.73 -14.64
CA ILE A 405 -7.71 -7.36 -15.95
C ILE A 405 -9.09 -7.05 -16.52
N GLY A 406 -10.11 -6.90 -15.68
CA GLY A 406 -11.46 -6.53 -16.12
C GLY A 406 -11.59 -5.10 -16.65
N VAL A 407 -10.70 -4.19 -16.24
CA VAL A 407 -10.70 -2.78 -16.66
C VAL A 407 -9.58 -2.40 -17.65
N SER A 408 -8.64 -3.31 -17.92
CA SER A 408 -7.52 -3.15 -18.88
C SER A 408 -7.92 -3.51 -20.30
#